data_AF-A0A327SAN8-F1
#
_entry.id   AF-A0A327SAN8-F1
#
_cell.length_a   1.000
_cell.length_b   1.000
_cell.length_c   1.000
_cell.angle_alpha   90.00
_cell.angle_beta   90.00
_cell.angle_gamma   90.00
#
_symmetry.space_group_name_H-M   'P 1'
#
loop_
_entity.id
_entity.type
_entity.pdbx_description
1 polymer ?
#
loop_
_entity_poly.entity_id
_entity_poly.type
_entity_poly.pdbx_seq_one_letter_code
_entity_poly.pdbx_strand_id
1 'polypeptide(L)'
;MAVGEIGMSLKDFYSITYIEYHYICKSYMAKDEREWLRTRLHASLMINLQMPKDQHIKPEDLFSLPSDKIIKEKKDLPTLEEMLKAAERYRKE
;
A
#
# COMPACT_ATOMS: atom_id res chain seq x y z
N MET A 1 9.69 -4.96 -0.95
CA MET A 1 9.81 -4.82 -2.41
C MET A 1 11.27 -4.96 -2.75
N ALA A 2 11.59 -5.93 -3.60
CA ALA A 2 12.96 -6.18 -4.02
C ALA A 2 13.30 -5.30 -5.23
N VAL A 3 14.57 -4.88 -5.33
CA VAL A 3 15.09 -4.07 -6.44
C VAL A 3 14.80 -4.73 -7.81
N GLY A 4 14.81 -6.06 -7.86
CA GLY A 4 14.49 -6.84 -9.05
C GLY A 4 13.03 -6.74 -9.51
N GLU A 5 12.06 -6.61 -8.58
CA GLU A 5 10.63 -6.50 -8.93
C GLU A 5 10.33 -5.17 -9.63
N ILE A 6 11.03 -4.10 -9.22
CA ILE A 6 10.90 -2.76 -9.79
C ILE A 6 11.60 -2.68 -11.17
N GLY A 7 12.46 -3.64 -11.50
CA GLY A 7 13.29 -3.62 -12.71
C GLY A 7 14.46 -2.63 -12.62
N MET A 8 14.89 -2.28 -11.41
CA MET A 8 16.01 -1.38 -11.17
C MET A 8 17.33 -2.17 -11.17
N SER A 9 18.39 -1.58 -11.75
CA SER A 9 19.73 -2.19 -11.66
C SER A 9 20.36 -1.91 -10.29
N LEU A 10 21.28 -2.77 -9.85
CA LEU A 10 22.02 -2.52 -8.60
C LEU A 10 22.82 -1.21 -8.66
N LYS A 11 23.36 -0.88 -9.84
CA LYS A 11 24.09 0.37 -10.05
C LYS A 11 23.19 1.58 -9.78
N ASP A 12 21.97 1.57 -10.30
CA ASP A 12 21.02 2.66 -10.10
C ASP A 12 20.55 2.72 -8.64
N PHE A 13 20.32 1.56 -8.01
CA PHE A 13 19.96 1.48 -6.60
C PHE A 13 21.00 2.13 -5.68
N TYR A 14 22.30 1.87 -5.92
CA TYR A 14 23.37 2.50 -5.13
C TYR A 14 23.62 3.97 -5.50
N SER A 15 23.00 4.48 -6.56
CA SER A 15 23.13 5.88 -7.00
C SER A 15 22.05 6.81 -6.43
N ILE A 16 21.00 6.25 -5.83
CA ILE A 16 19.86 7.01 -5.28
C ILE A 16 19.86 7.00 -3.75
N THR A 17 19.23 8.02 -3.18
CA THR A 17 18.97 8.08 -1.75
C THR A 17 17.83 7.13 -1.35
N TYR A 18 17.80 6.78 -0.06
CA TYR A 18 16.70 5.97 0.49
C TYR A 18 15.32 6.60 0.26
N ILE A 19 15.21 7.93 0.35
CA ILE A 19 13.94 8.63 0.16
C ILE A 19 13.47 8.50 -1.29
N GLU A 20 14.36 8.66 -2.26
CA GLU A 20 14.05 8.46 -3.67
C GLU A 20 13.62 7.02 -3.94
N TYR A 21 14.36 6.03 -3.41
CA TYR A 21 13.99 4.62 -3.50
C TYR A 21 12.60 4.34 -2.91
N HIS A 22 12.29 4.92 -1.75
CA HIS A 22 10.99 4.80 -1.10
C HIS A 22 9.85 5.35 -1.96
N TYR A 23 10.03 6.50 -2.61
CA TYR A 23 9.04 7.06 -3.53
C TYR A 23 8.86 6.22 -4.79
N ILE A 24 9.95 5.65 -5.32
CA ILE A 24 9.89 4.73 -6.47
C ILE A 24 9.08 3.49 -6.10
N CYS A 25 9.37 2.87 -4.95
CA CYS A 25 8.60 1.72 -4.44
C CYS A 25 7.12 2.05 -4.31
N LYS A 26 6.79 3.21 -3.69
CA LYS A 26 5.40 3.67 -3.55
C LYS A 26 4.70 3.84 -4.89
N SER A 27 5.36 4.44 -5.86
CA SER A 27 4.81 4.64 -7.21
C SER A 27 4.53 3.31 -7.90
N TYR A 28 5.47 2.36 -7.78
CA TYR A 28 5.30 1.01 -8.32
C TYR A 28 4.08 0.31 -7.71
N MET A 29 3.96 0.30 -6.37
CA MET A 29 2.78 -0.26 -5.68
C MET A 29 1.49 0.42 -6.14
N ALA A 30 1.47 1.75 -6.21
CA ALA A 30 0.28 2.49 -6.63
C ALA A 30 -0.11 2.20 -8.09
N LYS A 31 0.87 1.89 -8.96
CA LYS A 31 0.58 1.46 -10.33
C LYS A 31 -0.08 0.08 -10.35
N ASP A 32 0.51 -0.89 -9.66
CA ASP A 32 -0.03 -2.26 -9.57
C ASP A 32 -1.43 -2.26 -8.97
N GLU A 33 -1.64 -1.54 -7.86
CA GLU A 33 -2.95 -1.40 -7.21
C GLU A 33 -4.01 -0.86 -8.19
N ARG A 34 -3.66 0.15 -9.00
CA ARG A 34 -4.59 0.72 -10.00
C ARG A 34 -4.96 -0.29 -11.09
N GLU A 35 -4.03 -1.15 -11.49
CA GLU A 35 -4.30 -2.20 -12.47
C GLU A 35 -5.27 -3.24 -11.89
N TRP A 36 -5.09 -3.63 -10.63
CA TRP A 36 -6.01 -4.51 -9.93
C TRP A 36 -7.39 -3.90 -9.73
N LEU A 37 -7.46 -2.63 -9.32
CA LEU A 37 -8.73 -1.89 -9.21
C LEU A 37 -9.50 -1.85 -10.52
N ARG A 38 -8.80 -1.55 -11.63
CA ARG A 38 -9.40 -1.55 -12.97
C ARG A 38 -9.91 -2.93 -13.36
N THR A 39 -9.11 -3.97 -13.10
CA THR A 39 -9.49 -5.36 -13.37
C THR A 39 -10.72 -5.78 -12.57
N ARG A 40 -10.76 -5.43 -11.28
CA ARG A 40 -11.90 -5.67 -10.38
C ARG A 40 -13.17 -5.01 -10.91
N LEU A 41 -13.09 -3.75 -11.31
CA LEU A 41 -14.22 -3.01 -11.87
C LEU A 41 -14.74 -3.66 -13.16
N HIS A 42 -13.85 -3.93 -14.12
CA HIS A 42 -14.25 -4.58 -15.38
C HIS A 42 -14.88 -5.95 -15.15
N ALA A 43 -14.29 -6.77 -14.27
CA ALA A 43 -14.84 -8.09 -13.95
C ALA A 43 -16.24 -7.98 -13.33
N SER A 44 -16.43 -7.10 -12.34
CA SER A 44 -17.75 -6.87 -11.73
C SER A 44 -18.79 -6.40 -12.75
N LEU A 45 -18.41 -5.54 -13.69
CA LEU A 45 -19.30 -5.06 -14.75
C LEU A 45 -19.74 -6.23 -15.66
N MET A 46 -18.79 -7.05 -16.12
CA MET A 46 -19.06 -8.18 -17.00
C MET A 46 -19.95 -9.24 -16.34
N ILE A 47 -19.76 -9.46 -15.03
CA ILE A 47 -20.60 -10.37 -14.24
C ILE A 47 -22.01 -9.76 -14.08
N ASN A 48 -22.11 -8.50 -13.65
CA ASN A 48 -23.39 -7.84 -13.40
C ASN A 48 -24.27 -7.70 -14.65
N LEU A 49 -23.66 -7.56 -15.84
CA LEU A 49 -24.41 -7.55 -17.10
C LEU A 49 -25.20 -8.84 -17.35
N GLN A 50 -24.76 -9.96 -16.79
CA GLN A 50 -25.38 -11.28 -16.96
C GLN A 50 -26.35 -11.63 -15.83
N MET A 51 -26.48 -10.77 -14.82
CA MET A 51 -27.28 -11.02 -13.63
C MET A 51 -28.48 -10.07 -13.52
N PRO A 52 -29.58 -10.52 -12.90
CA PRO A 52 -30.66 -9.64 -12.46
C PRO A 52 -30.14 -8.51 -11.56
N LYS A 53 -30.78 -7.32 -11.63
CA LYS A 53 -30.33 -6.11 -10.91
C LYS A 53 -30.24 -6.29 -9.40
N ASP A 54 -31.12 -7.11 -8.82
CA ASP A 54 -31.18 -7.46 -7.40
C ASP A 54 -30.01 -8.33 -6.94
N GLN A 55 -29.26 -8.93 -7.87
CA GLN A 55 -28.13 -9.82 -7.60
C GLN A 55 -26.78 -9.20 -7.97
N HIS A 56 -26.74 -7.92 -8.36
CA HIS A 56 -25.50 -7.23 -8.72
C HIS A 56 -24.51 -7.20 -7.56
N ILE A 57 -23.28 -7.62 -7.82
CA ILE A 57 -22.18 -7.61 -6.86
C ILE A 57 -21.43 -6.28 -6.92
N LYS A 58 -20.95 -5.80 -5.77
CA LYS A 58 -20.03 -4.66 -5.75
C LYS A 58 -18.62 -5.13 -6.12
N PRO A 59 -17.78 -4.27 -6.72
CA PRO A 59 -16.40 -4.63 -7.04
C PRO A 59 -15.63 -5.15 -5.82
N GLU A 60 -15.82 -4.53 -4.65
CA GLU A 60 -15.12 -4.89 -3.40
C GLU A 60 -15.51 -6.28 -2.88
N ASP A 61 -16.69 -6.77 -3.23
CA ASP A 61 -17.18 -8.10 -2.83
C ASP A 61 -16.56 -9.22 -3.70
N LEU A 62 -16.00 -8.89 -4.87
CA LEU A 62 -15.38 -9.86 -5.78
C LEU A 62 -14.03 -10.36 -5.24
N PHE A 63 -13.17 -9.44 -4.82
CA PHE A 63 -11.95 -9.74 -4.07
C PHE A 63 -11.45 -8.49 -3.33
N SER A 64 -10.84 -8.73 -2.17
CA SER A 64 -10.28 -7.67 -1.32
C SER A 64 -8.89 -7.24 -1.80
N LEU A 65 -8.66 -5.94 -1.80
CA LEU A 65 -7.38 -5.32 -2.08
C LEU A 65 -6.72 -4.77 -0.82
N PRO A 66 -5.38 -4.69 -0.77
CA PRO A 66 -4.68 -4.07 0.35
C PRO A 66 -5.15 -2.64 0.63
N SER A 67 -5.50 -1.86 -0.39
CA SER A 67 -6.02 -0.49 -0.21
C SER A 67 -7.37 -0.42 0.49
N ASP A 68 -8.17 -1.50 0.46
CA ASP A 68 -9.50 -1.51 1.09
C ASP A 68 -9.39 -1.49 2.63
N LYS A 69 -8.24 -1.93 3.17
CA LYS A 69 -7.94 -1.84 4.59
C LYS A 69 -7.53 -0.41 4.93
N ILE A 70 -8.51 0.42 5.22
CA ILE A 70 -8.26 1.71 5.88
C ILE A 70 -7.65 1.41 7.25
N ILE A 71 -6.39 1.79 7.48
CA ILE A 71 -5.78 1.79 8.81
C ILE A 71 -6.53 2.85 9.63
N LYS A 72 -7.58 2.42 10.33
CA LYS A 72 -8.39 3.29 11.20
C LYS A 72 -7.69 3.60 12.52
N GLU A 73 -6.66 2.83 12.87
CA GLU A 73 -5.86 3.08 14.06
C GLU A 73 -4.89 4.23 13.79
N LYS A 74 -5.30 5.45 14.16
CA LYS A 74 -4.31 6.44 14.56
C LYS A 74 -3.60 5.84 15.77
N LYS A 75 -2.31 5.50 15.63
CA LYS A 75 -1.49 5.25 16.81
C LYS A 75 -1.54 6.52 17.65
N ASP A 76 -1.84 6.36 18.94
CA ASP A 76 -1.76 7.48 19.86
C ASP A 76 -0.34 8.05 19.81
N LEU A 77 -0.28 9.38 19.75
CA LEU A 77 1.00 10.07 19.84
C LEU A 77 1.58 9.77 21.23
N PRO A 78 2.86 9.38 21.34
CA PRO A 78 3.46 9.12 22.63
C PRO A 78 3.39 10.39 23.48
N THR A 79 3.14 10.19 24.76
CA THR A 79 3.17 11.27 25.74
C THR A 79 4.59 11.80 25.93
N LEU A 80 4.72 13.03 26.45
CA LEU A 80 6.02 13.65 26.71
C LEU A 80 6.90 12.77 27.62
N GLU A 81 6.31 12.09 28.60
CA GLU A 81 7.04 11.18 29.50
C GLU A 81 7.60 9.95 28.78
N GLU A 82 6.84 9.37 27.86
CA GLU A 82 7.28 8.23 27.04
C GLU A 82 8.41 8.63 26.09
N MET A 83 8.34 9.85 25.53
CA MET A 83 9.42 10.40 24.71
C MET A 83 10.70 10.61 25.51
N LEU A 84 10.61 11.16 26.73
CA LEU A 84 11.77 11.39 27.59
C LEU A 84 12.42 10.07 28.03
N LYS A 85 11.62 9.06 28.42
CA LYS A 85 12.14 7.71 28.74
C LYS A 85 12.83 7.06 27.55
N ALA A 86 12.28 7.20 26.35
CA ALA A 86 12.92 6.68 25.14
C ALA A 86 14.26 7.38 24.89
N ALA A 87 14.32 8.70 24.99
CA ALA A 87 15.55 9.48 24.82
C ALA A 87 16.65 9.09 25.83
N GLU A 88 16.29 8.82 27.09
CA GLU A 88 17.23 8.34 28.10
C GLU A 88 17.76 6.93 27.81
N ARG A 89 16.91 6.04 27.27
CA ARG A 89 17.31 4.68 26.88
C ARG A 89 18.37 4.71 25.76
N TYR A 90 18.16 5.53 24.73
CA TYR A 90 19.09 5.67 23.61
C TYR A 90 20.35 6.49 23.93
N ARG A 91 20.42 7.17 25.08
CA ARG A 91 21.63 7.85 25.57
C ARG A 91 22.58 6.95 26.35
N LYS A 92 22.10 5.80 26.83
CA LYS A 92 22.86 4.86 27.67
C LYS A 92 23.53 3.73 26.86
N GLU A 93 23.24 3.66 25.56
CA GLU A 93 23.98 2.87 24.57
C GLU A 93 24.99 3.78 23.86
#